data_AF-A0A7X9IML1-F1
#
_entry.id   AF-A0A7X9IML1-F1
#
_cell.length_a   1.000
_cell.length_b   1.000
_cell.length_c   1.000
_cell.angle_alpha   90.00
_cell.angle_beta   90.00
_cell.angle_gamma   90.00
#
_symmetry.space_group_name_H-M   'P 1'
#
loop_
_entity.id
_entity.type
_entity.pdbx_description
1 polymer ?
#
loop_
_entity_poly.entity_id
_entity_poly.type
_entity_poly.pdbx_seq_one_letter_code
_entity_poly.pdbx_strand_id
1 'polypeptide(L)' 'LNKTRKVVKELYEYLLKNPGDGVKDYPKGDPLDRRVADFVAGMTDSYALALYEKIFLPRIRF' A
#
# COMPACT_ATOMS: atom_id res chain seq x y z
N LEU A 1 12.02 12.25 -8.13
CA LEU A 1 12.44 11.41 -6.99
C LEU A 1 11.57 11.57 -5.72
N ASN A 2 11.20 12.78 -5.28
CA ASN A 2 10.47 12.94 -4.00
C ASN A 2 8.99 12.49 -3.98
N LYS A 3 8.27 12.52 -5.11
CA LYS A 3 6.84 12.16 -5.14
C LYS A 3 6.60 10.64 -4.98
N THR A 4 7.36 9.81 -5.69
CA THR A 4 7.22 8.35 -5.62
C THR A 4 7.55 7.81 -4.24
N ARG A 5 8.63 8.32 -3.62
CA ARG A 5 9.01 7.93 -2.25
C ARG A 5 7.93 8.27 -1.23
N LYS A 6 7.23 9.39 -1.41
CA LYS A 6 6.10 9.79 -0.57
C LYS A 6 4.92 8.82 -0.72
N VAL A 7 4.53 8.50 -1.94
CA VAL A 7 3.43 7.55 -2.23
C VAL A 7 3.68 6.19 -1.57
N VAL A 8 4.87 5.62 -1.79
CA VAL A 8 5.25 4.31 -1.23
C VAL A 8 5.25 4.33 0.30
N LYS A 9 5.80 5.39 0.90
CA LYS A 9 5.83 5.55 2.37
C LYS A 9 4.42 5.62 2.96
N GLU A 10 3.55 6.45 2.39
CA GLU A 10 2.19 6.63 2.89
C GLU A 10 1.34 5.37 2.71
N LEU A 11 1.50 4.65 1.59
CA LEU A 11 0.87 3.34 1.40
C LEU A 11 1.34 2.32 2.44
N TYR A 12 2.65 2.23 2.69
CA TYR A 12 3.21 1.34 3.70
C TYR A 12 2.65 1.64 5.11
N GLU A 13 2.68 2.90 5.53
CA GLU A 13 2.18 3.33 6.84
C GLU A 13 0.67 3.11 7.01
N TYR A 14 -0.11 3.29 5.93
CA TYR A 14 -1.54 3.02 5.95
C TYR A 14 -1.84 1.53 6.07
N LEU A 15 -1.17 0.69 5.28
CA LEU A 15 -1.39 -0.76 5.24
C LEU A 15 -0.93 -1.47 6.51
N LEU A 16 0.05 -0.92 7.24
CA LEU A 16 0.40 -1.38 8.58
C LEU A 16 -0.77 -1.24 9.58
N LYS A 17 -1.58 -0.20 9.42
CA LYS A 17 -2.73 0.08 10.31
C LYS A 17 -4.01 -0.60 9.81
N ASN A 18 -4.15 -0.71 8.50
CA ASN A 18 -5.31 -1.27 7.82
C ASN A 18 -4.83 -2.27 6.76
N PRO A 19 -4.39 -3.47 7.17
CA PRO A 19 -4.02 -4.52 6.24
C PRO A 19 -5.29 -5.05 5.59
N GLY A 20 -5.71 -4.39 4.51
CA GLY A 20 -6.84 -4.84 3.69
C GLY A 20 -6.51 -6.16 2.99
N ASP A 21 -7.45 -6.63 2.17
CA ASP A 21 -7.37 -7.96 1.53
C ASP A 21 -6.12 -8.20 0.65
N GLY A 22 -5.42 -7.12 0.26
CA GLY A 22 -4.17 -7.21 -0.50
C GLY A 22 -2.97 -7.73 0.31
N VAL A 23 -2.93 -7.48 1.62
CA VAL A 23 -1.87 -7.96 2.51
C VAL A 23 -2.28 -9.33 3.04
N LYS A 24 -1.90 -10.37 2.31
CA LYS A 24 -2.26 -11.76 2.67
C LYS A 24 -1.58 -12.19 3.96
N ASP A 25 -2.22 -13.10 4.68
CA ASP A 25 -1.63 -13.78 5.85
C ASP A 25 -0.54 -14.80 5.48
N TYR A 26 0.08 -14.65 4.31
CA TYR A 26 1.08 -15.57 3.75
C TYR A 26 2.35 -14.81 3.37
N PRO A 27 3.56 -15.34 3.67
CA PRO A 27 3.84 -16.58 4.39
C PRO A 27 3.33 -16.55 5.84
N LYS A 28 2.81 -17.68 6.33
CA LYS A 28 2.33 -17.78 7.71
C LYS A 28 3.52 -17.66 8.65
N GLY A 29 3.43 -16.74 9.61
CA GLY A 29 4.47 -16.49 10.62
C GLY A 29 5.32 -15.24 10.36
N ASP A 30 5.26 -14.64 9.16
CA ASP A 30 5.94 -13.38 8.93
C ASP A 30 5.23 -12.23 9.67
N PRO A 31 6.01 -11.30 10.27
CA PRO A 31 5.42 -10.16 10.94
C PRO A 31 4.74 -9.24 9.91
N LEU A 32 3.71 -8.51 10.37
CA LEU A 32 2.84 -7.73 9.49
C LEU A 32 3.63 -6.69 8.66
N ASP A 33 4.59 -6.03 9.26
CA ASP A 33 5.46 -5.03 8.64
C ASP A 33 6.24 -5.59 7.45
N ARG A 34 6.81 -6.79 7.59
CA ARG A 34 7.50 -7.48 6.50
C ARG A 34 6.55 -7.80 5.34
N ARG A 35 5.36 -8.33 5.65
CA ARG A 35 4.36 -8.66 4.63
C ARG A 35 3.83 -7.43 3.90
N VAL A 36 3.64 -6.32 4.61
CA VAL A 36 3.26 -5.03 4.01
C VAL A 36 4.41 -4.51 3.13
N ALA A 37 5.67 -4.62 3.58
CA ALA A 37 6.83 -4.22 2.79
C ALA A 37 6.92 -5.01 1.48
N ASP A 38 6.75 -6.34 1.54
CA ASP A 38 6.80 -7.21 0.37
C ASP A 38 5.63 -6.92 -0.60
N PHE A 39 4.43 -6.68 -0.07
CA PHE A 39 3.28 -6.28 -0.87
C PHE A 39 3.52 -4.96 -1.61
N VAL A 40 4.06 -3.95 -0.92
CA VAL A 40 4.38 -2.64 -1.49
C VAL A 40 5.52 -2.73 -2.51
N ALA A 41 6.56 -3.52 -2.22
CA ALA A 41 7.69 -3.75 -3.13
C ALA A 41 7.27 -4.52 -4.40
N GLY A 42 6.23 -5.34 -4.31
CA GLY A 42 5.64 -6.06 -5.45
C GLY A 42 4.71 -5.23 -6.34
N MET A 43 4.42 -3.97 -5.99
CA MET A 43 3.55 -3.11 -6.79
C MET A 43 4.26 -2.59 -8.03
N THR A 44 3.52 -2.47 -9.14
CA THR A 44 3.93 -1.62 -10.26
C THR A 44 3.65 -0.15 -9.92
N ASP A 45 4.36 0.79 -10.55
CA ASP A 45 4.11 2.23 -10.39
C ASP A 45 2.64 2.61 -10.65
N SER A 46 2.04 2.03 -11.70
CA SER A 46 0.63 2.27 -12.04
C SER A 46 -0.34 1.75 -10.98
N TYR A 47 -0.05 0.58 -10.39
CA TYR A 47 -0.87 0.02 -9.32
C TYR A 47 -0.76 0.85 -8.03
N ALA A 48 0.46 1.24 -7.66
CA ALA A 48 0.70 2.07 -6.48
C ALA A 48 -0.05 3.42 -6.58
N LEU A 49 -0.02 4.07 -7.74
CA LEU A 49 -0.76 5.31 -7.97
C LEU A 49 -2.28 5.12 -7.90
N ALA A 50 -2.81 4.07 -8.54
CA ALA A 50 -4.25 3.79 -8.51
C ALA A 50 -4.75 3.48 -7.09
N LEU A 51 -3.98 2.69 -6.33
CA LEU A 51 -4.30 2.37 -4.94
C LEU A 51 -4.21 3.62 -4.05
N TYR A 52 -3.19 4.46 -4.25
CA TYR A 52 -3.05 5.73 -3.55
C TYR A 52 -4.22 6.67 -3.81
N GLU A 53 -4.62 6.84 -5.07
CA GLU A 53 -5.82 7.63 -5.42
C GLU A 53 -7.07 7.10 -4.72
N LYS A 54 -7.27 5.78 -4.73
CA LYS A 54 -8.44 5.15 -4.10
C LYS A 54 -8.50 5.39 -2.57
N ILE A 55 -7.35 5.35 -1.90
CA ILE A 55 -7.28 5.45 -0.43
C ILE A 55 -7.26 6.91 0.04
N PHE A 56 -6.43 7.75 -0.57
CA PHE A 56 -6.14 9.09 -0.07
C PHE A 56 -6.83 10.21 -0.84
N LEU A 57 -7.31 9.95 -2.06
CA LEU A 57 -7.99 10.93 -2.91
C LEU A 57 -9.35 10.38 -3.39
N PRO A 58 -10.27 9.99 -2.48
CA PRO A 58 -11.57 9.48 -2.89
C PRO A 58 -12.28 10.55 -3.73
N ARG A 59 -12.49 10.25 -5.01
CA ARG A 59 -13.22 11.15 -5.92
C ARG A 59 -14.66 11.25 -5.42
N ILE A 60 -15.00 12.38 -4.80
CA ILE A 60 -16.39 12.76 -4.52
C ILE A 60 -17.03 12.99 -5.88
N ARG A 61 -17.80 12.01 -6.38
CA ARG A 61 -18.76 12.25 -7.46
C ARG A 61 -20.00 12.86 -6.82
N PHE A 62 -20.23 14.13 -7.10
CA PHE A 62 -21.54 14.78 -6.93
C PHE A 62 -22.49 14.33 -8.02
#